data_AF-A0A5C5XI49-F1
#
_entry.id   AF-A0A5C5XI49-F1
#
_cell.length_a   1.000
_cell.length_b   1.000
_cell.length_c   1.000
_cell.angle_alpha   90.00
_cell.angle_beta   90.00
_cell.angle_gamma   90.00
#
_symmetry.space_group_name_H-M   'P 1'
#
loop_
_entity.id
_entity.type
_entity.pdbx_description
1 polymer ?
#
loop_
_entity_poly.entity_id
_entity_poly.type
_entity_poly.pdbx_seq_one_letter_code
_entity_poly.pdbx_strand_id
1 'polypeptide(L)'
;MAHADHIIKQPQLLEDSPLHSYWAYSRDMTNDWMQNLAVCQKVLQTGTQVRQRQCWLEYEPDVRDVFRADILHRVWFTILKAADVEQNARHAEPIARSVLAAQMQVRIRCLKLILAGHQIDAARMRTLNEMRKNAEMWSDFLCGHLASKYQIDDVLFESKRAHTWGEQPLAVVFPELKLHDQSPASADLNWNLIAEIRKGESLNPLQVLVRKMLNCFPESAFDQQGLLRNFKQN
;
A
#
# COMPACT_ATOMS: atom_id res chain seq x y z
N MET A 1 -10.64 9.75 2.69
CA MET A 1 -9.76 10.70 1.95
C MET A 1 -9.54 12.05 2.63
N ALA A 2 -10.37 12.46 3.60
CA ALA A 2 -10.20 13.74 4.32
C ALA A 2 -8.83 13.90 5.03
N HIS A 3 -8.11 12.82 5.32
CA HIS A 3 -6.81 12.90 5.99
C HIS A 3 -5.63 13.09 5.04
N ALA A 4 -5.73 12.68 3.77
CA ALA A 4 -4.66 12.92 2.78
C ALA A 4 -4.44 14.42 2.56
N ASP A 5 -5.49 15.23 2.75
CA ASP A 5 -5.44 16.68 2.69
C ASP A 5 -4.43 17.30 3.68
N HIS A 6 -4.15 16.66 4.83
CA HIS A 6 -3.11 17.14 5.77
C HIS A 6 -1.71 17.13 5.17
N ILE A 7 -1.44 16.26 4.20
CA ILE A 7 -0.17 16.23 3.47
C ILE A 7 -0.26 17.03 2.18
N ILE A 8 -1.38 16.94 1.47
CA ILE A 8 -1.49 17.54 0.14
C ILE A 8 -1.60 19.06 0.24
N LYS A 9 -2.48 19.57 1.12
CA LYS A 9 -2.82 21.01 1.20
C LYS A 9 -1.99 21.79 2.20
N GLN A 10 -1.01 21.16 2.86
CA GLN A 10 -0.15 21.89 3.77
C GLN A 10 0.74 22.89 3.00
N PRO A 11 1.05 24.06 3.57
CA PRO A 11 1.79 25.11 2.88
C PRO A 11 3.30 24.83 2.77
N GLN A 12 3.81 23.83 3.47
CA GLN A 12 5.24 23.53 3.58
C GLN A 12 5.56 22.16 2.97
N LEU A 13 6.76 22.04 2.42
CA LEU A 13 7.29 20.75 1.98
C LEU A 13 7.38 19.78 3.17
N LEU A 14 7.23 18.50 2.88
CA LEU A 14 7.46 17.44 3.86
C LEU A 14 8.91 17.43 4.36
N GLU A 15 9.07 17.17 5.65
CA GLU A 15 10.40 17.06 6.26
C GLU A 15 11.20 15.89 5.69
N ASP A 16 12.50 16.10 5.49
CA ASP A 16 13.41 15.11 4.90
C ASP A 16 13.61 13.89 5.79
N SER A 17 13.66 14.08 7.10
CA SER A 17 13.98 13.01 8.04
C SER A 17 12.91 11.89 8.08
N PRO A 18 11.60 12.21 8.19
CA PRO A 18 10.54 11.22 8.03
C PRO A 18 10.52 10.55 6.64
N LEU A 19 10.70 11.33 5.56
CA LEU A 19 10.72 10.80 4.20
C LEU A 19 11.89 9.82 3.99
N HIS A 20 13.08 10.18 4.47
CA HIS A 20 14.25 9.31 4.44
C HIS A 20 14.03 8.04 5.26
N SER A 21 13.41 8.16 6.43
CA SER A 21 13.08 7.01 7.29
C SER A 21 12.10 6.05 6.62
N TYR A 22 11.09 6.57 5.92
CA TYR A 22 10.17 5.78 5.10
C TYR A 22 10.89 5.09 3.94
N TRP A 23 11.74 5.82 3.22
CA TRP A 23 12.50 5.30 2.10
C TRP A 23 13.44 4.16 2.52
N ALA A 24 14.25 4.39 3.56
CA ALA A 24 15.23 3.42 4.05
C ALA A 24 14.54 2.12 4.48
N TYR A 25 13.45 2.23 5.25
CA TYR A 25 12.69 1.07 5.69
C TYR A 25 12.07 0.29 4.51
N SER A 26 11.48 1.00 3.54
CA SER A 26 10.87 0.36 2.37
C SER A 26 11.91 -0.34 1.49
N ARG A 27 13.09 0.26 1.34
CA ARG A 27 14.22 -0.34 0.61
C ARG A 27 14.70 -1.61 1.30
N ASP A 28 14.92 -1.57 2.60
CA ASP A 28 15.43 -2.73 3.34
C ASP A 28 14.41 -3.88 3.30
N MET A 29 13.13 -3.57 3.54
CA MET A 29 12.02 -4.54 3.44
C MET A 29 11.92 -5.18 2.03
N THR A 30 12.00 -4.37 0.96
CA THR A 30 11.94 -4.90 -0.42
C THR A 30 13.18 -5.71 -0.79
N ASN A 31 14.36 -5.36 -0.27
CA ASN A 31 15.58 -6.14 -0.44
C ASN A 31 15.48 -7.52 0.24
N ASP A 32 14.96 -7.56 1.47
CA ASP A 32 14.77 -8.81 2.21
C ASP A 32 13.83 -9.76 1.44
N TRP A 33 12.69 -9.24 0.96
CA TRP A 33 11.80 -10.02 0.09
C TRP A 33 12.47 -10.47 -1.20
N MET A 34 13.24 -9.60 -1.88
CA MET A 34 13.94 -10.00 -3.10
C MET A 34 14.90 -11.17 -2.86
N GLN A 35 15.62 -11.18 -1.74
CA GLN A 35 16.55 -12.24 -1.38
C GLN A 35 15.80 -13.54 -1.03
N ASN A 36 14.79 -13.45 -0.16
CA ASN A 36 13.95 -14.57 0.26
C ASN A 36 13.28 -15.27 -0.93
N LEU A 37 12.65 -14.48 -1.80
CA LEU A 37 11.96 -14.99 -2.98
C LEU A 37 12.94 -15.55 -4.01
N ALA A 38 14.18 -15.04 -4.10
CA ALA A 38 15.21 -15.62 -4.96
C ALA A 38 15.69 -16.99 -4.45
N VAL A 39 15.85 -17.16 -3.13
CA VAL A 39 16.14 -18.46 -2.51
C VAL A 39 15.02 -19.45 -2.82
N CYS A 40 13.77 -19.04 -2.59
CA CYS A 40 12.60 -19.86 -2.87
C CYS A 40 12.54 -20.28 -4.34
N GLN A 41 12.72 -19.33 -5.26
CA GLN A 41 12.71 -19.59 -6.70
C GLN A 41 13.74 -20.64 -7.10
N LYS A 42 14.96 -20.58 -6.55
CA LYS A 42 16.01 -21.56 -6.81
C LYS A 42 15.60 -22.96 -6.33
N VAL A 43 15.05 -23.05 -5.12
CA VAL A 43 14.57 -24.32 -4.55
C VAL A 43 13.42 -24.90 -5.38
N LEU A 44 12.48 -24.07 -5.85
CA LEU A 44 11.41 -24.49 -6.74
C LEU A 44 11.91 -25.05 -8.08
N GLN A 45 13.07 -24.60 -8.55
CA GLN A 45 13.65 -25.05 -9.82
C GLN A 45 14.49 -26.33 -9.68
N THR A 46 15.24 -26.49 -8.59
CA THR A 46 16.26 -27.57 -8.47
C THR A 46 16.00 -28.55 -7.33
N GLY A 47 15.06 -28.24 -6.42
CA GLY A 47 14.78 -29.05 -5.25
C GLY A 47 13.94 -30.29 -5.54
N THR A 48 13.93 -31.24 -4.61
CA THR A 48 12.98 -32.36 -4.64
C THR A 48 11.55 -31.85 -4.41
N GLN A 49 10.53 -32.58 -4.89
CA GLN A 49 9.12 -32.18 -4.74
C GLN A 49 8.73 -31.87 -3.28
N VAL A 50 9.24 -32.65 -2.31
CA VAL A 50 9.02 -32.41 -0.88
C VAL A 50 9.61 -31.06 -0.45
N ARG A 51 10.86 -30.78 -0.85
CA ARG A 51 11.53 -29.52 -0.50
C ARG A 51 10.89 -28.32 -1.20
N GLN A 52 10.45 -28.48 -2.45
CA GLN A 52 9.70 -27.46 -3.19
C GLN A 52 8.42 -27.08 -2.45
N ARG A 53 7.63 -28.07 -2.01
CA ARG A 53 6.40 -27.84 -1.25
C ARG A 53 6.66 -27.16 0.09
N GLN A 54 7.66 -27.60 0.83
CA GLN A 54 8.01 -26.98 2.11
C GLN A 54 8.45 -25.52 1.93
N CYS A 55 9.34 -25.28 0.96
CA CYS A 55 9.83 -23.95 0.65
C CYS A 55 8.70 -23.01 0.21
N TRP A 56 7.75 -23.52 -0.58
CA TRP A 56 6.55 -22.76 -0.92
C TRP A 56 5.77 -22.30 0.32
N LEU A 57 5.49 -23.21 1.26
CA LEU A 57 4.74 -22.90 2.48
C LEU A 57 5.47 -21.91 3.38
N GLU A 58 6.81 -21.98 3.39
CA GLU A 58 7.68 -21.08 4.16
C GLU A 58 7.62 -19.64 3.64
N TYR A 59 7.59 -19.44 2.32
CA TYR A 59 7.64 -18.10 1.70
C TYR A 59 6.29 -17.57 1.19
N GLU A 60 5.20 -18.34 1.30
CA GLU A 60 3.84 -17.86 1.01
C GLU A 60 3.47 -16.59 1.82
N PRO A 61 3.82 -16.47 3.12
CA PRO A 61 3.56 -15.24 3.89
C PRO A 61 4.19 -14.00 3.24
N ASP A 62 5.44 -14.08 2.77
CA ASP A 62 6.13 -12.97 2.09
C ASP A 62 5.36 -12.55 0.83
N VAL A 63 4.88 -13.50 0.04
CA VAL A 63 4.06 -13.20 -1.16
C VAL A 63 2.79 -12.43 -0.80
N ARG A 64 2.13 -12.80 0.30
CA ARG A 64 0.93 -12.12 0.79
C ARG A 64 1.25 -10.70 1.26
N ASP A 65 2.33 -10.52 1.99
CA ASP A 65 2.73 -9.21 2.49
C ASP A 65 3.20 -8.28 1.37
N VAL A 66 3.84 -8.80 0.33
CA VAL A 66 4.16 -8.04 -0.89
C VAL A 66 2.89 -7.46 -1.52
N PHE A 67 1.82 -8.25 -1.67
CA PHE A 67 0.58 -7.70 -2.24
C PHE A 67 -0.10 -6.65 -1.36
N ARG A 68 0.00 -6.78 -0.03
CA ARG A 68 -0.51 -5.77 0.90
C ARG A 68 0.32 -4.48 0.85
N ALA A 69 1.65 -4.60 0.85
CA ALA A 69 2.56 -3.49 0.73
C ALA A 69 2.42 -2.75 -0.61
N ASP A 70 2.12 -3.47 -1.69
CA ASP A 70 1.88 -2.86 -3.01
C ASP A 70 0.70 -1.87 -2.98
N ILE A 71 -0.38 -2.19 -2.27
CA ILE A 71 -1.50 -1.26 -2.03
C ILE A 71 -1.00 -0.02 -1.29
N LEU A 72 -0.28 -0.22 -0.17
CA LEU A 72 0.21 0.87 0.67
C LEU A 72 1.16 1.80 -0.10
N HIS A 73 2.10 1.24 -0.86
CA HIS A 73 3.05 2.01 -1.65
C HIS A 73 2.37 2.80 -2.78
N ARG A 74 1.33 2.24 -3.42
CA ARG A 74 0.57 2.95 -4.46
C ARG A 74 -0.25 4.11 -3.89
N VAL A 75 -0.94 3.88 -2.77
CA VAL A 75 -1.68 4.94 -2.07
C VAL A 75 -0.72 6.04 -1.64
N TRP A 76 0.40 5.66 -1.02
CA TRP A 76 1.39 6.63 -0.56
C TRP A 76 2.04 7.42 -1.69
N PHE A 77 2.41 6.75 -2.79
CA PHE A 77 2.89 7.42 -4.00
C PHE A 77 1.87 8.44 -4.52
N THR A 78 0.59 8.07 -4.57
CA THR A 78 -0.48 8.96 -5.04
C THR A 78 -0.59 10.19 -4.15
N ILE A 79 -0.52 10.03 -2.83
CA ILE A 79 -0.54 11.14 -1.87
C ILE A 79 0.66 12.06 -2.05
N LEU A 80 1.88 11.50 -2.11
CA LEU A 80 3.11 12.29 -2.24
C LEU A 80 3.20 13.02 -3.58
N LYS A 81 2.76 12.38 -4.66
CA LYS A 81 2.68 13.02 -5.98
C LYS A 81 1.62 14.13 -6.01
N ALA A 82 0.46 13.92 -5.39
CA ALA A 82 -0.55 14.97 -5.27
C ALA A 82 -0.04 16.17 -4.45
N ALA A 83 0.71 15.92 -3.37
CA ALA A 83 1.31 16.98 -2.56
C ALA A 83 2.35 17.80 -3.34
N ASP A 84 3.24 17.12 -4.08
CA ASP A 84 4.22 17.78 -4.95
C ASP A 84 3.52 18.60 -6.05
N VAL A 85 2.41 18.11 -6.63
CA VAL A 85 1.61 18.86 -7.61
C VAL A 85 0.97 20.11 -6.98
N GLU A 86 0.33 19.99 -5.81
CA GLU A 86 -0.30 21.10 -5.10
C GLU A 86 0.72 22.19 -4.73
N GLN A 87 1.92 21.78 -4.35
CA GLN A 87 3.02 22.66 -3.92
C GLN A 87 3.90 23.14 -5.08
N ASN A 88 3.60 22.73 -6.31
CA ASN A 88 4.42 22.96 -7.50
C ASN A 88 5.91 22.63 -7.27
N ALA A 89 6.15 21.48 -6.66
CA ALA A 89 7.45 20.98 -6.25
C ALA A 89 7.73 19.59 -6.83
N ARG A 90 8.97 19.13 -6.65
CA ARG A 90 9.38 17.76 -6.98
C ARG A 90 10.28 17.23 -5.87
N HIS A 91 9.70 17.05 -4.69
CA HIS A 91 10.40 16.76 -3.45
C HIS A 91 10.13 15.34 -2.97
N ALA A 92 8.87 15.02 -2.68
CA ALA A 92 8.50 13.73 -2.09
C ALA A 92 8.21 12.64 -3.15
N GLU A 93 7.72 13.04 -4.32
CA GLU A 93 7.36 12.14 -5.42
C GLU A 93 8.54 11.28 -5.91
N PRO A 94 9.77 11.80 -6.12
CA PRO A 94 10.88 10.98 -6.59
C PRO A 94 11.25 9.86 -5.60
N ILE A 95 11.13 10.14 -4.30
CA ILE A 95 11.38 9.16 -3.24
C ILE A 95 10.33 8.05 -3.34
N ALA A 96 9.05 8.41 -3.39
CA ALA A 96 7.96 7.44 -3.52
C ALA A 96 8.07 6.62 -4.82
N ARG A 97 8.46 7.25 -5.93
CA ARG A 97 8.69 6.60 -7.22
C ARG A 97 9.76 5.52 -7.12
N SER A 98 10.87 5.82 -6.44
CA SER A 98 11.95 4.84 -6.23
C SER A 98 11.49 3.63 -5.41
N VAL A 99 10.70 3.85 -4.36
CA VAL A 99 10.14 2.78 -3.53
C VAL A 99 9.14 1.94 -4.32
N LEU A 100 8.23 2.58 -5.05
CA LEU A 100 7.25 1.87 -5.87
C LEU A 100 7.92 1.03 -6.97
N ALA A 101 8.98 1.54 -7.58
CA ALA A 101 9.76 0.79 -8.56
C ALA A 101 10.38 -0.48 -7.95
N ALA A 102 10.98 -0.40 -6.75
CA ALA A 102 11.49 -1.58 -6.04
C ALA A 102 10.36 -2.57 -5.70
N GLN A 103 9.23 -2.06 -5.21
CA GLN A 103 8.05 -2.89 -4.91
C GLN A 103 7.53 -3.63 -6.15
N MET A 104 7.48 -2.97 -7.30
CA MET A 104 7.06 -3.60 -8.56
C MET A 104 8.00 -4.75 -8.98
N GLN A 105 9.30 -4.63 -8.73
CA GLN A 105 10.25 -5.71 -8.99
C GLN A 105 9.97 -6.93 -8.10
N VAL A 106 9.71 -6.70 -6.80
CA VAL A 106 9.32 -7.76 -5.86
C VAL A 106 8.01 -8.42 -6.30
N ARG A 107 7.01 -7.62 -6.66
CA ARG A 107 5.72 -8.10 -7.19
C ARG A 107 5.91 -9.02 -8.39
N ILE A 108 6.71 -8.60 -9.38
CA ILE A 108 7.00 -9.43 -10.56
C ILE A 108 7.60 -10.79 -10.14
N ARG A 109 8.46 -10.81 -9.12
CA ARG A 109 9.04 -12.05 -8.60
C ARG A 109 8.00 -12.94 -7.91
N CYS A 110 7.10 -12.36 -7.11
CA CYS A 110 5.95 -13.08 -6.55
C CYS A 110 5.07 -13.70 -7.64
N LEU A 111 4.79 -12.99 -8.73
CA LEU A 111 3.99 -13.52 -9.83
C LEU A 111 4.67 -14.72 -10.51
N LYS A 112 5.98 -14.63 -10.73
CA LYS A 112 6.78 -15.77 -11.25
C LYS A 112 6.73 -16.97 -10.31
N LEU A 113 6.78 -16.73 -9.00
CA LEU A 113 6.67 -17.76 -7.98
C LEU A 113 5.28 -18.42 -7.98
N ILE A 114 4.19 -17.65 -8.05
CA ILE A 114 2.82 -18.19 -8.14
C ILE A 114 2.64 -19.06 -9.39
N LEU A 115 3.19 -18.64 -10.53
CA LEU A 115 3.16 -19.44 -11.76
C LEU A 115 3.92 -20.77 -11.62
N ALA A 116 5.08 -20.76 -10.97
CA ALA A 116 5.86 -21.98 -10.69
C ALA A 116 5.18 -22.88 -9.64
N GLY A 117 4.58 -22.29 -8.60
CA GLY A 117 3.93 -22.99 -7.49
C GLY A 117 2.61 -23.69 -7.84
N HIS A 118 2.01 -23.40 -8.99
CA HIS A 118 0.76 -24.04 -9.42
C HIS A 118 0.84 -25.57 -9.52
N GLN A 119 2.04 -26.11 -9.75
CA GLN A 119 2.28 -27.55 -9.79
C GLN A 119 2.24 -28.21 -8.39
N ILE A 120 2.21 -27.42 -7.32
CA ILE A 120 2.29 -27.89 -5.93
C ILE A 120 0.91 -27.93 -5.26
N ASP A 121 0.15 -26.83 -5.33
CA ASP A 121 -1.17 -26.70 -4.69
C ASP A 121 -2.07 -25.70 -5.43
N ALA A 122 -2.97 -26.23 -6.25
CA ALA A 122 -3.86 -25.42 -7.09
C ALA A 122 -4.86 -24.57 -6.28
N ALA A 123 -5.31 -25.04 -5.10
CA ALA A 123 -6.26 -24.32 -4.27
C ALA A 123 -5.59 -23.07 -3.67
N ARG A 124 -4.38 -23.22 -3.12
CA ARG A 124 -3.60 -22.08 -2.61
C ARG A 124 -3.28 -21.06 -3.69
N MET A 125 -2.92 -21.51 -4.90
CA MET A 125 -2.63 -20.59 -6.00
C MET A 125 -3.87 -19.78 -6.42
N ARG A 126 -5.05 -20.38 -6.37
CA ARG A 126 -6.31 -19.66 -6.61
C ARG A 126 -6.50 -18.55 -5.58
N THR A 127 -6.35 -18.85 -4.30
CA THR A 127 -6.48 -17.85 -3.21
C THR A 127 -5.45 -16.72 -3.34
N LEU A 128 -4.21 -17.02 -3.73
CA LEU A 128 -3.20 -15.98 -3.94
C LEU A 128 -3.49 -15.12 -5.17
N ASN A 129 -4.01 -15.70 -6.24
CA ASN A 129 -4.44 -14.94 -7.41
C ASN A 129 -5.66 -14.06 -7.10
N GLU A 130 -6.60 -14.53 -6.29
CA GLU A 130 -7.72 -13.71 -5.77
C GLU A 130 -7.19 -12.56 -4.92
N MET A 131 -6.25 -12.83 -4.02
CA MET A 131 -5.60 -11.78 -3.21
C MET A 131 -4.86 -10.75 -4.09
N ARG A 132 -4.16 -11.19 -5.14
CA ARG A 132 -3.52 -10.32 -6.13
C ARG A 132 -4.55 -9.40 -6.80
N LYS A 133 -5.66 -9.97 -7.31
CA LYS A 133 -6.74 -9.20 -7.95
C LYS A 133 -7.37 -8.21 -6.99
N ASN A 134 -7.62 -8.63 -5.75
CA ASN A 134 -8.15 -7.76 -4.71
C ASN A 134 -7.19 -6.62 -4.41
N ALA A 135 -5.88 -6.87 -4.35
CA ALA A 135 -4.90 -5.80 -4.17
C ALA A 135 -4.90 -4.79 -5.33
N GLU A 136 -5.03 -5.24 -6.57
CA GLU A 136 -5.17 -4.35 -7.74
C GLU A 136 -6.44 -3.50 -7.66
N MET A 137 -7.55 -4.16 -7.33
CA MET A 137 -8.86 -3.53 -7.14
C MET A 137 -8.84 -2.46 -6.03
N TRP A 138 -8.34 -2.83 -4.85
CA TRP A 138 -8.22 -1.91 -3.71
C TRP A 138 -7.24 -0.77 -4.00
N SER A 139 -6.16 -1.00 -4.73
CA SER A 139 -5.22 0.07 -5.11
C SER A 139 -5.93 1.11 -5.99
N ASP A 140 -6.61 0.67 -7.05
CA ASP A 140 -7.33 1.57 -7.96
C ASP A 140 -8.46 2.32 -7.26
N PHE A 141 -9.18 1.65 -6.37
CA PHE A 141 -10.22 2.27 -5.56
C PHE A 141 -9.67 3.34 -4.62
N LEU A 142 -8.63 3.02 -3.84
CA LEU A 142 -8.06 3.92 -2.85
C LEU A 142 -7.31 5.10 -3.50
N CYS A 143 -6.72 4.90 -4.68
CA CYS A 143 -6.03 5.96 -5.41
C CYS A 143 -6.97 6.78 -6.29
N GLY A 144 -8.10 6.21 -6.74
CA GLY A 144 -8.94 6.72 -7.81
C GLY A 144 -9.34 8.19 -7.70
N HIS A 145 -9.85 8.63 -6.55
CA HIS A 145 -10.27 10.03 -6.41
C HIS A 145 -9.09 11.03 -6.41
N LEU A 146 -7.96 10.70 -5.78
CA LEU A 146 -6.76 11.55 -5.88
C LEU A 146 -6.16 11.51 -7.29
N ALA A 147 -6.17 10.34 -7.92
CA ALA A 147 -5.71 10.17 -9.28
C ALA A 147 -6.52 10.99 -10.29
N SER A 148 -7.86 10.99 -10.18
CA SER A 148 -8.72 11.85 -11.01
C SER A 148 -8.46 13.33 -10.74
N LYS A 149 -8.37 13.73 -9.47
CA LYS A 149 -8.20 15.15 -9.09
C LYS A 149 -6.85 15.72 -9.55
N TYR A 150 -5.78 14.95 -9.42
CA TYR A 150 -4.41 15.39 -9.67
C TYR A 150 -3.81 14.82 -10.97
N GLN A 151 -4.62 14.14 -11.79
CA GLN A 151 -4.21 13.52 -13.07
C GLN A 151 -3.03 12.54 -12.92
N ILE A 152 -3.16 11.60 -11.97
CA ILE A 152 -2.11 10.63 -11.60
C ILE A 152 -2.50 9.22 -12.07
N ASP A 153 -2.09 8.85 -13.28
CA ASP A 153 -2.44 7.54 -13.86
C ASP A 153 -1.34 6.48 -13.77
N ASP A 154 -0.08 6.90 -13.58
CA ASP A 154 1.11 6.02 -13.63
C ASP A 154 1.18 5.00 -12.48
N VAL A 155 0.33 5.14 -11.47
CA VAL A 155 0.23 4.27 -10.29
C VAL A 155 -0.96 3.32 -10.32
N LEU A 156 -1.86 3.47 -11.29
CA LEU A 156 -3.09 2.70 -11.38
C LEU A 156 -2.86 1.39 -12.14
N PHE A 157 -3.61 0.35 -11.79
CA PHE A 157 -3.66 -0.89 -12.56
C PHE A 157 -4.62 -0.76 -13.75
N GLU A 158 -5.79 -0.17 -13.53
CA GLU A 158 -6.77 0.12 -14.58
C GLU A 158 -7.35 1.53 -14.40
N SER A 159 -6.81 2.51 -15.12
CA SER A 159 -7.17 3.93 -14.95
C SER A 159 -8.67 4.18 -15.13
N LYS A 160 -9.32 3.58 -16.13
CA LYS A 160 -10.77 3.73 -16.37
C LYS A 160 -11.60 3.34 -15.15
N ARG A 161 -11.27 2.19 -14.55
CA ARG A 161 -11.95 1.68 -13.36
C ARG A 161 -11.70 2.59 -12.15
N ALA A 162 -10.45 2.99 -11.94
CA ALA A 162 -10.07 3.90 -10.87
C ALA A 162 -10.79 5.26 -10.96
N HIS A 163 -10.87 5.88 -12.15
CA HIS A 163 -11.59 7.14 -12.34
C HIS A 163 -13.08 6.99 -12.10
N THR A 164 -13.68 5.92 -12.63
CA THR A 164 -15.10 5.63 -12.41
C THR A 164 -15.43 5.56 -10.92
N TRP A 165 -14.58 4.90 -10.13
CA TRP A 165 -14.74 4.85 -8.68
C TRP A 165 -14.39 6.16 -7.97
N GLY A 166 -13.41 6.91 -8.47
CA GLY A 166 -13.02 8.20 -7.90
C GLY A 166 -14.09 9.29 -8.00
N GLU A 167 -15.01 9.14 -8.96
CA GLU A 167 -16.13 10.06 -9.22
C GLU A 167 -17.44 9.64 -8.53
N GLN A 168 -17.50 8.42 -8.00
CA GLN A 168 -18.72 7.86 -7.40
C GLN A 168 -18.66 7.84 -5.87
N PRO A 169 -19.78 8.09 -5.16
CA PRO A 169 -19.87 7.85 -3.73
C PRO A 169 -19.59 6.37 -3.39
N LEU A 170 -18.92 6.13 -2.26
CA LEU A 170 -18.54 4.77 -1.83
C LEU A 170 -19.73 3.82 -1.70
N ALA A 171 -20.89 4.35 -1.29
CA ALA A 171 -22.13 3.58 -1.18
C ALA A 171 -22.65 3.08 -2.54
N VAL A 172 -22.31 3.77 -3.64
CA VAL A 172 -22.64 3.36 -5.01
C VAL A 172 -21.65 2.32 -5.52
N VAL A 173 -20.37 2.48 -5.19
CA VAL A 173 -19.30 1.57 -5.64
C VAL A 173 -19.37 0.21 -4.92
N PHE A 174 -19.73 0.20 -3.63
CA PHE A 174 -19.80 -0.98 -2.79
C PHE A 174 -21.13 -1.04 -2.02
N PRO A 175 -22.26 -1.32 -2.70
CA PRO A 175 -23.58 -1.36 -2.06
C PRO A 175 -23.68 -2.42 -0.96
N GLU A 176 -22.91 -3.50 -1.06
CA GLU A 176 -22.82 -4.59 -0.08
C GLU A 176 -22.15 -4.20 1.24
N LEU A 177 -21.34 -3.12 1.26
CA LEU A 177 -20.72 -2.65 2.50
C LEU A 177 -21.72 -1.96 3.44
N LYS A 178 -23.00 -1.79 3.02
CA LYS A 178 -24.08 -1.16 3.80
C LYS A 178 -23.62 0.11 4.51
N LEU A 179 -22.81 0.92 3.83
CA LEU A 179 -22.34 2.20 4.33
C LEU A 179 -23.56 3.13 4.33
N HIS A 180 -24.19 3.33 5.49
CA HIS A 180 -25.33 4.23 5.61
C HIS A 180 -24.93 5.64 5.14
N ASP A 181 -25.78 6.22 4.29
CA ASP A 181 -25.61 7.44 3.49
C ASP A 181 -25.33 8.74 4.29
N GLN A 182 -25.12 8.65 5.60
CA GLN A 182 -24.78 9.77 6.49
C GLN A 182 -23.75 9.44 7.58
N SER A 183 -23.10 8.27 7.54
CA SER A 183 -21.99 7.99 8.46
C SER A 183 -20.67 8.10 7.68
N PRO A 184 -19.62 8.76 8.22
CA PRO A 184 -18.30 8.82 7.61
C PRO A 184 -17.62 7.45 7.72
N ALA A 185 -18.24 6.35 7.27
CA ALA A 185 -17.73 4.99 7.38
C ALA A 185 -16.59 4.69 6.37
N SER A 186 -16.22 5.67 5.53
CA SER A 186 -14.89 5.73 4.90
C SER A 186 -13.76 6.09 5.88
N ALA A 187 -14.15 6.65 7.03
CA ALA A 187 -13.32 6.90 8.19
C ALA A 187 -13.26 5.68 9.13
N ASP A 188 -13.78 4.51 8.74
CA ASP A 188 -13.53 3.25 9.46
C ASP A 188 -12.65 2.30 8.62
N LEU A 189 -11.66 2.86 7.93
CA LEU A 189 -10.47 2.11 7.52
C LEU A 189 -9.65 1.76 8.78
N ASN A 190 -10.22 0.90 9.63
CA ASN A 190 -9.70 0.38 10.89
C ASN A 190 -8.66 1.27 11.60
N TRP A 191 -8.98 2.52 11.94
CA TRP A 191 -8.03 3.41 12.64
C TRP A 191 -7.69 2.94 14.06
N ASN A 192 -8.47 2.00 14.61
CA ASN A 192 -8.08 1.26 15.81
C ASN A 192 -6.74 0.55 15.60
N LEU A 193 -6.49 -0.01 14.40
CA LEU A 193 -5.19 -0.56 14.02
C LEU A 193 -4.10 0.51 14.03
N ILE A 194 -4.40 1.75 13.62
CA ILE A 194 -3.43 2.85 13.60
C ILE A 194 -3.12 3.38 15.01
N ALA A 195 -4.13 3.43 15.88
CA ALA A 195 -3.94 3.73 17.30
C ALA A 195 -3.13 2.63 18.01
N GLU A 196 -3.38 1.36 17.69
CA GLU A 196 -2.63 0.20 18.21
C GLU A 196 -1.17 0.19 17.70
N ILE A 197 -0.94 0.54 16.43
CA ILE A 197 0.40 0.69 15.83
C ILE A 197 1.26 1.70 16.60
N ARG A 198 0.65 2.74 17.20
CA ARG A 198 1.36 3.75 18.00
C ARG A 198 1.58 3.32 19.46
N LYS A 199 0.79 2.37 19.98
CA LYS A 199 0.83 1.91 21.38
C LYS A 199 1.96 0.92 21.73
N GLY A 200 2.77 0.51 20.74
CA GLY A 200 4.08 -0.11 21.02
C GLY A 200 4.11 -1.62 21.25
N GLU A 201 3.10 -2.36 20.79
CA GLU A 201 3.22 -3.83 20.65
C GLU A 201 4.25 -4.21 19.57
N SER A 202 4.68 -5.48 19.52
CA SER A 202 5.61 -5.97 18.48
C SER A 202 4.96 -5.83 17.10
N LEU A 203 5.29 -4.74 16.40
CA LEU A 203 4.71 -4.44 15.10
C LEU A 203 5.20 -5.42 14.04
N ASN A 204 4.29 -5.93 13.23
CA ASN A 204 4.66 -6.63 12.00
C ASN A 204 5.27 -5.64 10.98
N PRO A 205 5.97 -6.11 9.93
CA PRO A 205 6.65 -5.23 8.98
C PRO A 205 5.72 -4.20 8.30
N LEU A 206 4.50 -4.59 7.95
CA LEU A 206 3.53 -3.68 7.33
C LEU A 206 3.06 -2.59 8.30
N GLN A 207 2.90 -2.92 9.58
CA GLN A 207 2.57 -1.95 10.62
C GLN A 207 3.71 -0.94 10.83
N VAL A 208 4.97 -1.39 10.76
CA VAL A 208 6.13 -0.48 10.80
C VAL A 208 6.16 0.41 9.54
N LEU A 209 5.86 -0.14 8.37
CA LEU A 209 5.75 0.64 7.12
C LEU A 209 4.71 1.76 7.25
N VAL A 210 3.50 1.42 7.70
CA VAL A 210 2.42 2.39 7.93
C VAL A 210 2.87 3.45 8.92
N ARG A 211 3.51 3.07 10.03
CA ARG A 211 4.06 4.03 11.00
C ARG A 211 5.08 4.98 10.36
N LYS A 212 5.97 4.49 9.49
CA LYS A 212 6.93 5.34 8.79
C LYS A 212 6.25 6.32 7.83
N MET A 213 5.19 5.91 7.14
CA MET A 213 4.35 6.81 6.34
C MET A 213 3.65 7.86 7.21
N LEU A 214 3.05 7.44 8.34
CA LEU A 214 2.36 8.33 9.27
C LEU A 214 3.29 9.37 9.91
N ASN A 215 4.56 9.03 10.14
CA ASN A 215 5.54 9.99 10.65
C ASN A 215 5.86 11.14 9.67
N CYS A 216 5.45 11.03 8.40
CA CYS A 216 5.57 12.13 7.45
C CYS A 216 4.46 13.18 7.63
N PHE A 217 3.39 12.87 8.38
CA PHE A 217 2.36 13.86 8.68
C PHE A 217 2.86 14.84 9.73
N PRO A 218 2.50 16.13 9.64
CA PRO A 218 2.81 17.09 10.69
C PRO A 218 2.11 16.69 11.99
N GLU A 219 2.71 16.98 13.16
CA GLU A 219 2.11 16.65 14.46
C GLU A 219 0.71 17.24 14.64
N SER A 220 0.45 18.41 14.03
CA SER A 220 -0.85 19.08 14.03
C SER A 220 -1.97 18.27 13.36
N ALA A 221 -1.61 17.30 12.50
CA ALA A 221 -2.57 16.40 11.90
C ALA A 221 -3.19 15.44 12.91
N PHE A 222 -2.64 15.30 14.12
CA PHE A 222 -3.08 14.34 15.13
C PHE A 222 -3.75 14.99 16.36
N ASP A 223 -4.73 14.31 16.94
CA ASP A 223 -5.33 14.67 18.23
C ASP A 223 -4.46 14.22 19.43
N GLN A 224 -4.93 14.48 20.65
CA GLN A 224 -4.20 14.14 21.88
C GLN A 224 -4.09 12.61 22.10
N GLN A 225 -4.95 11.83 21.44
CA GLN A 225 -4.98 10.37 21.46
C GLN A 225 -4.13 9.78 20.33
N GLY A 226 -3.59 10.62 19.44
CA GLY A 226 -2.75 10.25 18.32
C GLY A 226 -3.53 9.80 17.07
N LEU A 227 -4.83 10.07 16.99
CA LEU A 227 -5.67 9.83 15.81
C LEU A 227 -5.60 11.02 14.85
N LEU A 228 -5.76 10.77 13.55
CA LEU A 228 -5.77 11.85 12.55
C LEU A 228 -7.03 12.70 12.68
N ARG A 229 -6.85 14.01 12.81
CA ARG A 229 -7.94 14.99 12.80
C ARG A 229 -8.60 15.01 11.42
N ASN A 230 -9.89 15.34 11.36
CA ASN A 230 -10.51 15.71 10.09
C ASN A 230 -9.93 17.06 9.63
N PHE A 231 -9.48 17.15 8.38
CA PHE A 231 -9.05 18.41 7.80
C PHE A 231 -10.28 19.34 7.72
N LYS A 232 -10.30 20.41 8.54
CA LYS A 232 -11.40 21.38 8.51
C LYS A 232 -11.30 22.14 7.18
N GLN A 233 -12.32 22.02 6.34
CA GLN A 233 -12.53 22.94 5.23
C GLN A 233 -12.90 24.30 5.83
N ASN A 234 -11.95 25.24 5.80
CA ASN A 234 -12.28 26.66 5.95
C ASN A 234 -12.93 27.15 4.65
#